data_AF-A0A3A4ZP96-F1
#
_entry.id   AF-A0A3A4ZP96-F1
#
_cell.length_a   1.000
_cell.length_b   1.000
_cell.length_c   1.000
_cell.angle_alpha   90.00
_cell.angle_beta   90.00
_cell.angle_gamma   90.00
#
_symmetry.space_group_name_H-M   'P 1'
#
loop_
_entity.id
_entity.type
_entity.pdbx_description
1 polymer ?
#
loop_
_entity_poly.entity_id
_entity_poly.type
_entity_poly.pdbx_seq_one_letter_code
_entity_poly.pdbx_strand_id
1 'polypeptide(L)'
;MSTEIFRHYEFDHEGVLKESRLFLERGGYHIMKGSLVGFVFPHIHAKRDLEGHNHEFFGIVVGKMEDDELLSAFIRLQAIKGLKGKLFDYALITPPVNEYLLIEFLENNRGQNYMAIKALDIMWWMVNPEEKSVWCIVGSPRDQALTNHFILNKASLDQVIGMKVIRQNILDEEVF
;
A
#
# COMPACT_ATOMS: atom_id res chain seq x y z
N MET A 1 11.42 21.15 26.09
CA MET A 1 10.68 21.61 24.90
C MET A 1 10.26 20.37 24.15
N SER A 2 8.97 20.03 24.18
CA SER A 2 8.42 18.94 23.36
C SER A 2 8.35 19.45 21.92
N THR A 3 9.30 19.04 21.09
CA THR A 3 9.19 19.23 19.65
C THR A 3 7.99 18.39 19.20
N GLU A 4 6.88 19.02 18.81
CA GLU A 4 5.81 18.30 18.11
C GLU A 4 6.42 17.76 16.82
N ILE A 5 6.69 16.46 16.78
CA ILE A 5 7.10 15.77 15.56
C ILE A 5 5.87 15.77 14.67
N PHE A 6 5.96 16.46 13.53
CA PHE A 6 4.92 16.46 12.50
C PHE A 6 4.54 15.01 12.15
N ARG A 7 3.26 14.63 12.37
CA ARG A 7 2.87 13.22 12.34
C ARG A 7 2.38 12.75 10.98
N HIS A 8 1.55 13.54 10.31
CA HIS A 8 0.94 13.16 9.04
C HIS A 8 0.53 14.41 8.27
N TYR A 9 0.44 14.27 6.96
CA TYR A 9 -0.28 15.23 6.14
C TYR A 9 -1.77 14.94 6.27
N GLU A 10 -2.57 15.97 6.55
CA GLU A 10 -4.03 15.85 6.50
C GLU A 10 -4.49 16.04 5.05
N PHE A 11 -4.73 14.93 4.35
CA PHE A 11 -5.47 14.93 3.10
C PHE A 11 -6.82 14.29 3.33
N ASP A 12 -7.87 14.86 2.75
CA ASP A 12 -9.18 14.24 2.81
C ASP A 12 -9.19 12.93 1.99
N HIS A 13 -10.09 12.03 2.40
CA HIS A 13 -10.26 10.72 1.77
C HIS A 13 -10.56 10.83 0.26
N GLU A 14 -11.30 11.86 -0.16
CA GLU A 14 -11.73 12.03 -1.54
C GLU A 14 -10.57 12.43 -2.45
N GLY A 15 -9.66 13.28 -1.99
CA GLY A 15 -8.46 13.70 -2.69
C GLY A 15 -7.51 12.53 -2.92
N VAL A 16 -7.27 11.73 -1.87
CA VAL A 16 -6.48 10.49 -1.97
C VAL A 16 -7.12 9.51 -2.95
N LEU A 17 -8.43 9.28 -2.84
CA LEU A 17 -9.17 8.39 -3.74
C LEU A 17 -9.12 8.88 -5.19
N LYS A 18 -9.31 10.18 -5.43
CA LYS A 18 -9.29 10.79 -6.76
C LYS A 18 -7.93 10.65 -7.41
N GLU A 19 -6.85 11.04 -6.72
CA GLU A 19 -5.52 10.94 -7.32
C GLU A 19 -5.10 9.48 -7.54
N SER A 20 -5.50 8.55 -6.66
CA SER A 20 -5.28 7.12 -6.87
C SER A 20 -5.93 6.58 -8.15
N ARG A 21 -7.16 7.05 -8.45
CA ARG A 21 -7.86 6.69 -9.69
C ARG A 21 -7.14 7.28 -10.90
N LEU A 22 -6.76 8.55 -10.84
CA LEU A 22 -6.01 9.21 -11.91
C LEU A 22 -4.65 8.53 -12.17
N PHE A 23 -3.97 8.09 -11.11
CA PHE A 23 -2.72 7.34 -11.23
C PHE A 23 -2.90 6.02 -12.00
N LEU A 24 -3.93 5.24 -11.65
CA LEU A 24 -4.27 4.00 -12.35
C LEU A 24 -4.65 4.25 -13.80
N GLU A 25 -5.43 5.29 -14.08
CA GLU A 25 -5.80 5.68 -15.44
C GLU A 25 -4.58 6.09 -16.28
N ARG A 26 -3.62 6.83 -15.70
CA ARG A 26 -2.33 7.12 -16.35
C ARG A 26 -1.52 5.85 -16.64
N GLY A 27 -1.64 4.85 -15.77
CA GLY A 27 -1.09 3.51 -15.97
C GLY A 27 -1.88 2.66 -16.98
N GLY A 28 -2.94 3.18 -17.60
CA GLY A 28 -3.74 2.48 -18.61
C GLY A 28 -4.84 1.57 -18.04
N TYR A 29 -5.15 1.68 -16.76
CA TYR A 29 -6.28 0.96 -16.17
C TYR A 29 -7.60 1.70 -16.41
N HIS A 30 -8.66 0.93 -16.63
CA HIS A 30 -10.04 1.39 -16.63
C HIS A 30 -10.65 1.21 -15.25
N ILE A 31 -11.16 2.30 -14.68
CA ILE A 31 -11.87 2.25 -13.40
C ILE A 31 -13.25 1.65 -13.61
N MET A 32 -13.51 0.53 -12.92
CA MET A 32 -14.77 -0.17 -13.00
C MET A 32 -15.84 0.56 -12.19
N LYS A 33 -17.09 0.40 -12.61
CA LYS A 33 -18.23 0.84 -11.78
C LYS A 33 -18.19 0.06 -10.46
N GLY A 34 -18.32 0.77 -9.35
CA GLY A 34 -18.24 0.20 -8.01
C GLY A 34 -19.20 -0.98 -7.85
N SER A 35 -18.66 -2.12 -7.44
CA SER A 35 -19.40 -3.36 -7.22
C SER A 35 -18.91 -4.05 -5.97
N LEU A 36 -19.79 -4.78 -5.30
CA LEU A 36 -19.43 -5.60 -4.15
C LEU A 36 -18.55 -6.78 -4.57
N VAL A 37 -17.52 -7.05 -3.78
CA VAL A 37 -16.79 -8.32 -3.81
C VAL A 37 -17.16 -9.09 -2.55
N GLY A 38 -18.11 -10.01 -2.69
CA GLY A 38 -18.79 -10.61 -1.53
C GLY A 38 -19.56 -9.56 -0.75
N PHE A 39 -19.07 -9.23 0.46
CA PHE A 39 -19.66 -8.21 1.35
C PHE A 39 -18.83 -6.93 1.46
N VAL A 40 -17.70 -6.84 0.74
CA VAL A 40 -16.81 -5.68 0.80
C VAL A 40 -17.01 -4.82 -0.43
N PHE A 41 -17.18 -3.51 -0.23
CA PHE A 41 -17.13 -2.53 -1.30
C PHE A 41 -15.69 -1.97 -1.38
N PRO A 42 -14.90 -2.33 -2.42
CA PRO A 42 -13.61 -1.70 -2.61
C PRO A 42 -13.79 -0.22 -2.97
N HIS A 43 -12.91 0.65 -2.47
CA HIS A 43 -12.92 2.05 -2.86
C HIS A 43 -12.50 2.21 -4.32
N ILE A 44 -11.63 1.31 -4.81
CA ILE A 44 -11.18 1.25 -6.20
C ILE A 44 -11.25 -0.19 -6.69
N HIS A 45 -11.87 -0.38 -7.85
CA HIS A 45 -11.76 -1.59 -8.66
C HIS A 45 -11.37 -1.15 -10.06
N ALA A 46 -10.25 -1.65 -10.58
CA ALA A 46 -9.74 -1.25 -11.87
C ALA A 46 -9.22 -2.45 -12.66
N LYS A 47 -9.30 -2.38 -13.99
CA LYS A 47 -8.86 -3.43 -14.90
C LYS A 47 -7.99 -2.87 -16.02
N ARG A 48 -7.01 -3.65 -16.45
CA ARG A 48 -6.21 -3.36 -17.63
C ARG A 48 -6.02 -4.65 -18.43
N ASP A 49 -6.40 -4.61 -19.69
CA ASP A 49 -6.22 -5.73 -20.61
C ASP A 49 -5.02 -5.44 -21.52
N LEU A 50 -4.02 -6.32 -21.50
CA LEU A 50 -2.83 -6.25 -22.34
C LEU A 50 -2.62 -7.59 -23.04
N GLU A 51 -2.89 -7.67 -24.35
CA GLU A 51 -2.52 -8.81 -25.21
C GLU A 51 -2.84 -10.20 -24.62
N GLY A 52 -3.97 -10.35 -23.92
CA GLY A 52 -4.40 -11.61 -23.29
C GLY A 52 -4.05 -11.78 -21.81
N HIS A 53 -3.35 -10.81 -21.21
CA HIS A 53 -3.17 -10.68 -19.77
C HIS A 53 -4.14 -9.66 -19.18
N ASN A 54 -5.01 -10.14 -18.31
CA ASN A 54 -5.96 -9.29 -17.59
C ASN A 54 -5.38 -8.96 -16.22
N HIS A 55 -4.97 -7.71 -16.04
CA HIS A 55 -4.59 -7.17 -14.76
C HIS A 55 -5.83 -6.60 -14.07
N GLU A 56 -6.03 -6.95 -12.81
CA GLU A 56 -7.13 -6.45 -11.99
C GLU A 56 -6.55 -5.93 -10.69
N PHE A 57 -7.08 -4.79 -10.25
CA PHE A 57 -6.59 -4.06 -9.09
C PHE A 57 -7.76 -3.76 -8.14
N PHE A 58 -7.51 -3.96 -6.84
CA PHE A 58 -8.44 -3.61 -5.77
C PHE A 58 -7.75 -2.73 -4.74
N GLY A 59 -8.31 -1.54 -4.51
CA GLY A 59 -7.79 -0.57 -3.56
C GLY A 59 -8.76 -0.28 -2.41
N ILE A 60 -8.24 -0.26 -1.18
CA ILE A 60 -8.93 0.33 -0.02
C ILE A 60 -8.16 1.57 0.39
N VAL A 61 -8.78 2.72 0.17
CA VAL A 61 -8.31 4.03 0.65
C VAL A 61 -8.64 4.23 2.13
N VAL A 62 -7.67 4.70 2.89
CA VAL A 62 -7.80 5.13 4.27
C VAL A 62 -7.45 6.61 4.35
N GLY A 63 -8.28 7.39 5.04
CA GLY A 63 -8.11 8.85 5.16
C GLY A 63 -7.16 9.25 6.28
N LYS A 64 -7.01 8.40 7.32
CA LYS A 64 -6.16 8.67 8.47
C LYS A 64 -5.36 7.46 8.89
N MET A 65 -4.18 7.70 9.44
CA MET A 65 -3.28 6.63 9.85
C MET A 65 -3.53 6.22 11.31
N GLU A 66 -4.80 5.95 11.62
CA GLU A 66 -5.23 5.43 12.92
C GLU A 66 -5.24 3.89 12.85
N ASP A 67 -4.77 3.22 13.92
CA ASP A 67 -4.58 1.77 13.95
C ASP A 67 -5.85 0.99 13.58
N ASP A 68 -7.01 1.44 14.08
CA ASP A 68 -8.31 0.81 13.80
C ASP A 68 -8.72 0.95 12.33
N GLU A 69 -8.44 2.10 11.69
CA GLU A 69 -8.73 2.32 10.27
C GLU A 69 -7.84 1.42 9.39
N LEU A 70 -6.54 1.34 9.72
CA LEU A 70 -5.58 0.50 9.03
C LEU A 70 -5.95 -0.99 9.17
N LEU A 71 -6.25 -1.44 10.38
CA LEU A 71 -6.67 -2.82 10.65
C LEU A 71 -7.94 -3.18 9.87
N SER A 72 -8.94 -2.32 9.91
CA SER A 72 -10.19 -2.49 9.15
C SER A 72 -9.92 -2.59 7.64
N ALA A 73 -9.03 -1.75 7.10
CA ALA A 73 -8.67 -1.79 5.70
C ALA A 73 -7.93 -3.07 5.31
N PHE A 74 -7.00 -3.55 6.14
CA PHE A 74 -6.31 -4.83 5.93
C PHE A 74 -7.29 -6.01 5.94
N ILE A 75 -8.23 -6.05 6.88
CA ILE A 75 -9.27 -7.10 6.94
C ILE A 75 -10.12 -7.09 5.66
N ARG A 76 -10.54 -5.89 5.21
CA ARG A 76 -11.31 -5.74 3.96
C ARG A 76 -10.53 -6.22 2.75
N LEU A 77 -9.26 -5.87 2.62
CA LEU A 77 -8.40 -6.32 1.52
C LEU A 77 -8.21 -7.85 1.55
N GLN A 78 -7.99 -8.45 2.71
CA GLN A 78 -7.89 -9.90 2.85
C GLN A 78 -9.18 -10.62 2.47
N ALA A 79 -10.35 -10.08 2.83
CA ALA A 79 -11.63 -10.63 2.42
C ALA A 79 -11.80 -10.60 0.89
N ILE A 80 -11.46 -9.48 0.25
CA ILE A 80 -11.48 -9.37 -1.23
C ILE A 80 -10.51 -10.39 -1.84
N LYS A 81 -9.27 -10.48 -1.32
CA LYS A 81 -8.24 -11.40 -1.79
C LYS A 81 -8.64 -12.86 -1.64
N GLY A 82 -9.24 -13.24 -0.51
CA GLY A 82 -9.76 -14.60 -0.29
C GLY A 82 -10.81 -15.01 -1.31
N LEU A 83 -11.63 -14.07 -1.80
CA LEU A 83 -12.67 -14.33 -2.80
C LEU A 83 -12.15 -14.27 -4.25
N LYS A 84 -11.20 -13.38 -4.53
CA LYS A 84 -10.71 -13.12 -5.89
C LYS A 84 -9.45 -13.91 -6.25
N GLY A 85 -8.73 -14.43 -5.26
CA GLY A 85 -7.49 -15.19 -5.44
C GLY A 85 -6.23 -14.34 -5.30
N LYS A 86 -5.08 -14.90 -5.68
CA LYS A 86 -3.76 -14.27 -5.47
C LYS A 86 -3.16 -13.61 -6.72
N LEU A 87 -3.82 -13.76 -7.87
CA LEU A 87 -3.30 -13.32 -9.17
C LEU A 87 -3.50 -11.84 -9.45
N PHE A 88 -4.26 -11.14 -8.60
CA PHE A 88 -4.58 -9.73 -8.75
C PHE A 88 -3.78 -8.87 -7.78
N ASP A 89 -3.80 -7.57 -8.06
CA ASP A 89 -3.16 -6.56 -7.25
C ASP A 89 -4.12 -6.03 -6.17
N TYR A 90 -3.63 -5.93 -4.95
CA TYR A 90 -4.38 -5.48 -3.78
C TYR A 90 -3.57 -4.40 -3.08
N ALA A 91 -4.14 -3.22 -2.88
CA ALA A 91 -3.43 -2.11 -2.26
C ALA A 91 -4.20 -1.48 -1.10
N LEU A 92 -3.51 -1.33 0.02
CA LEU A 92 -3.84 -0.33 1.02
C LEU A 92 -3.33 1.02 0.50
N ILE A 93 -4.19 2.03 0.51
CA ILE A 93 -3.87 3.37 -0.02
C ILE A 93 -4.07 4.38 1.09
N THR A 94 -3.05 5.16 1.40
CA THR A 94 -3.07 6.13 2.50
C THR A 94 -2.58 7.49 2.03
N PRO A 95 -2.91 8.58 2.74
CA PRO A 95 -2.17 9.83 2.60
C PRO A 95 -0.68 9.63 2.94
N PRO A 96 0.19 10.60 2.58
CA PRO A 96 1.58 10.59 2.98
C PRO A 96 1.67 10.77 4.50
N VAL A 97 2.62 10.06 5.09
CA VAL A 97 2.99 10.17 6.50
C VAL A 97 4.42 10.64 6.62
N ASN A 98 4.77 11.13 7.80
CA ASN A 98 6.16 11.39 8.10
C ASN A 98 6.97 10.08 7.94
N GLU A 99 8.00 10.11 7.10
CA GLU A 99 8.86 8.96 6.80
C GLU A 99 9.47 8.34 8.06
N TYR A 100 9.87 9.16 9.03
CA TYR A 100 10.41 8.69 10.30
C TYR A 100 9.39 7.84 11.06
N LEU A 101 8.14 8.29 11.15
CA LEU A 101 7.08 7.56 11.85
C LEU A 101 6.67 6.30 11.11
N LEU A 102 6.71 6.31 9.78
CA LEU A 102 6.47 5.11 8.97
C LEU A 102 7.55 4.06 9.22
N ILE A 103 8.83 4.47 9.20
CA ILE A 103 9.95 3.58 9.50
C ILE A 103 9.82 3.04 10.92
N GLU A 104 9.54 3.89 11.90
CA GLU A 104 9.31 3.48 13.30
C GLU A 104 8.18 2.46 13.40
N PHE A 105 7.04 2.71 12.74
CA PHE A 105 5.90 1.79 12.71
C PHE A 105 6.27 0.43 12.09
N LEU A 106 6.99 0.44 10.97
CA LEU A 106 7.35 -0.77 10.24
C LEU A 106 8.45 -1.56 10.94
N GLU A 107 9.40 -0.89 11.60
CA GLU A 107 10.49 -1.50 12.39
C GLU A 107 10.04 -1.90 13.81
N ASN A 108 8.89 -1.40 14.29
CA ASN A 108 8.37 -1.68 15.61
C ASN A 108 8.27 -3.19 15.89
N ASN A 109 8.52 -3.58 17.14
CA ASN A 109 8.56 -4.97 17.59
C ASN A 109 9.39 -5.88 16.67
N ARG A 110 10.59 -5.43 16.26
CA ARG A 110 11.52 -6.15 15.36
C ARG A 110 10.93 -6.43 13.99
N GLY A 111 10.21 -5.46 13.43
CA GLY A 111 9.64 -5.59 12.10
C GLY A 111 8.40 -6.48 12.03
N GLN A 112 7.74 -6.79 13.14
CA GLN A 112 6.54 -7.62 13.14
C GLN A 112 5.44 -7.05 12.23
N ASN A 113 5.24 -5.73 12.26
CA ASN A 113 4.27 -5.05 11.40
C ASN A 113 4.64 -5.21 9.93
N TYR A 114 5.90 -4.95 9.59
CA TYR A 114 6.41 -5.15 8.23
C TYR A 114 6.20 -6.60 7.75
N MET A 115 6.61 -7.59 8.55
CA MET A 115 6.47 -9.00 8.22
C MET A 115 5.00 -9.43 8.09
N ALA A 116 4.12 -8.94 8.96
CA ALA A 116 2.69 -9.18 8.87
C ALA A 116 2.15 -8.68 7.53
N ILE A 117 2.45 -7.44 7.14
CA ILE A 117 2.02 -6.86 5.85
C ILE A 117 2.58 -7.66 4.67
N LYS A 118 3.85 -8.10 4.73
CA LYS A 118 4.45 -8.94 3.68
C LYS A 118 3.75 -10.29 3.56
N ALA A 119 3.40 -10.93 4.68
CA ALA A 119 2.68 -12.21 4.69
C ALA A 119 1.28 -12.09 4.06
N LEU A 120 0.67 -10.90 4.10
CA LEU A 120 -0.60 -10.61 3.45
C LEU A 120 -0.49 -10.50 1.92
N ASP A 121 0.72 -10.32 1.37
CA ASP A 121 1.00 -10.15 -0.07
C ASP A 121 0.09 -9.08 -0.70
N ILE A 122 0.10 -7.92 -0.07
CA ILE A 122 -0.62 -6.70 -0.43
C ILE A 122 0.39 -5.57 -0.59
N MET A 123 0.06 -4.61 -1.45
CA MET A 123 0.82 -3.39 -1.59
C MET A 123 0.35 -2.35 -0.59
N TRP A 124 1.25 -1.44 -0.23
CA TRP A 124 0.91 -0.22 0.47
C TRP A 124 1.37 0.98 -0.35
N TRP A 125 0.40 1.79 -0.76
CA TRP A 125 0.62 3.04 -1.48
C TRP A 125 0.43 4.26 -0.58
N MET A 126 1.35 5.21 -0.68
CA MET A 126 1.16 6.57 -0.19
C MET A 126 0.87 7.48 -1.38
N VAL A 127 -0.18 8.28 -1.28
CA VAL A 127 -0.65 9.15 -2.36
C VAL A 127 -0.65 10.57 -1.85
N ASN A 128 0.10 11.45 -2.52
CA ASN A 128 0.07 12.89 -2.30
C ASN A 128 -0.78 13.55 -3.41
N PRO A 129 -2.02 13.99 -3.11
CA PRO A 129 -2.89 14.62 -4.11
C PRO A 129 -2.37 15.97 -4.63
N GLU A 130 -1.67 16.74 -3.80
CA GLU A 130 -1.14 18.06 -4.19
C GLU A 130 -0.01 17.93 -5.22
N GLU A 131 0.90 17.00 -4.96
CA GLU A 131 2.03 16.71 -5.85
C GLU A 131 1.68 15.74 -6.98
N LYS A 132 0.45 15.23 -7.03
CA LYS A 132 -0.04 14.24 -8.02
C LYS A 132 0.85 13.00 -8.10
N SER A 133 1.15 12.50 -6.91
CA SER A 133 2.35 11.72 -6.60
C SER A 133 1.94 10.44 -5.88
N VAL A 134 2.48 9.29 -6.31
CA VAL A 134 2.19 7.99 -5.70
C VAL A 134 3.49 7.22 -5.46
N TRP A 135 3.65 6.71 -4.25
CA TRP A 135 4.74 5.83 -3.82
C TRP A 135 4.19 4.47 -3.41
N CYS A 136 4.77 3.39 -3.94
CA CYS A 136 4.56 2.03 -3.43
C CYS A 136 5.65 1.74 -2.39
N ILE A 137 5.32 1.86 -1.11
CA ILE A 137 6.29 1.73 -0.02
C ILE A 137 6.52 0.29 0.42
N VAL A 138 5.53 -0.59 0.22
CA VAL A 138 5.62 -2.03 0.53
C VAL A 138 5.00 -2.81 -0.62
N GLY A 139 5.67 -3.87 -1.05
CA GLY A 139 5.22 -4.70 -2.16
C GLY A 139 5.53 -4.08 -3.52
N SER A 140 5.03 -4.72 -4.57
CA SER A 140 5.20 -4.29 -5.95
C SER A 140 3.99 -4.73 -6.78
N PRO A 141 3.54 -3.93 -7.76
CA PRO A 141 2.46 -4.36 -8.64
C PRO A 141 2.89 -5.56 -9.49
N ARG A 142 1.92 -6.39 -9.85
CA ARG A 142 2.13 -7.47 -10.82
C ARG A 142 2.26 -6.93 -12.23
N ASP A 143 1.53 -5.85 -12.53
CA ASP A 143 1.74 -5.08 -13.76
C ASP A 143 3.02 -4.24 -13.66
N GLN A 144 4.09 -4.73 -14.29
CA GLN A 144 5.39 -4.05 -14.29
C GLN A 144 5.36 -2.70 -15.02
N ALA A 145 4.42 -2.49 -15.94
CA ALA A 145 4.28 -1.19 -16.57
C ALA A 145 3.78 -0.14 -15.56
N LEU A 146 2.94 -0.52 -14.60
CA LEU A 146 2.50 0.35 -13.52
C LEU A 146 3.66 0.76 -12.60
N THR A 147 4.65 -0.12 -12.40
CA THR A 147 5.87 0.17 -11.59
C THR A 147 6.58 1.44 -12.05
N ASN A 148 6.58 1.72 -13.36
CA ASN A 148 7.28 2.88 -13.94
C ASN A 148 6.60 4.22 -13.64
N HIS A 149 5.37 4.23 -13.13
CA HIS A 149 4.66 5.45 -12.79
C HIS A 149 4.90 5.90 -11.34
N PHE A 150 5.40 5.03 -10.45
CA PHE A 150 5.76 5.45 -9.08
C PHE A 150 7.03 6.31 -9.08
N ILE A 151 7.08 7.29 -8.18
CA ILE A 151 8.17 8.28 -8.13
C ILE A 151 9.51 7.68 -7.69
N LEU A 152 9.52 6.62 -6.87
CA LEU A 152 10.74 5.93 -6.43
C LEU A 152 10.76 4.48 -6.92
N ASN A 153 11.36 4.27 -8.08
CA ASN A 153 11.50 2.96 -8.75
C ASN A 153 12.64 2.09 -8.18
N LYS A 154 13.69 2.68 -7.56
CA LYS A 154 15.02 2.02 -7.48
C LYS A 154 15.60 1.73 -6.10
N ALA A 155 14.95 2.12 -5.01
CA ALA A 155 15.27 1.66 -3.65
C ALA A 155 13.98 1.74 -2.84
N SER A 156 13.14 0.72 -2.92
CA SER A 156 11.89 0.73 -2.17
C SER A 156 12.22 0.69 -0.68
N LEU A 157 11.51 1.50 0.10
CA LEU A 157 11.54 1.44 1.56
C LEU A 157 11.42 -0.02 2.05
N ASP A 158 10.61 -0.82 1.35
CA ASP A 158 10.49 -2.28 1.45
C ASP A 158 11.84 -3.01 1.51
N GLN A 159 12.78 -2.72 0.60
CA GLN A 159 14.10 -3.37 0.57
C GLN A 159 14.98 -2.95 1.76
N VAL A 160 14.99 -1.66 2.09
CA VAL A 160 15.81 -1.13 3.20
C VAL A 160 15.34 -1.71 4.53
N ILE A 161 14.03 -1.70 4.78
CA ILE A 161 13.43 -2.25 6.00
C ILE A 161 13.62 -3.77 6.03
N GLY A 162 13.36 -4.46 4.92
CA GLY A 162 13.54 -5.91 4.83
C GLY A 162 14.96 -6.35 5.20
N MET A 163 15.99 -5.68 4.65
CA MET A 163 17.39 -5.98 5.01
C MET A 163 17.68 -5.74 6.48
N LYS A 164 17.20 -4.63 7.06
CA LYS A 164 17.41 -4.33 8.48
C LYS A 164 16.75 -5.35 9.40
N VAL A 165 15.48 -5.68 9.15
CA VAL A 165 14.71 -6.63 9.97
C VAL A 165 15.33 -8.03 9.92
N ILE A 166 15.70 -8.50 8.71
CA ILE A 166 16.38 -9.80 8.55
C ILE A 166 17.70 -9.82 9.32
N ARG A 167 18.51 -8.75 9.19
CA ARG A 167 19.80 -8.66 9.89
C ARG A 167 19.65 -8.69 11.41
N GLN A 168 18.65 -7.99 11.96
CA GLN A 168 18.38 -8.00 13.40
C GLN A 168 18.00 -9.39 13.90
N ASN A 169 17.14 -10.12 13.16
CA ASN A 169 16.71 -11.45 13.56
C ASN A 169 17.86 -12.48 13.52
N ILE A 170 18.74 -12.41 12.51
CA ILE A 170 19.91 -13.30 12.42
C ILE A 170 20.89 -13.07 13.58
N LEU A 171 21.20 -11.79 13.88
CA LEU A 171 22.14 -11.46 14.95
C LEU A 171 21.67 -11.92 16.34
N ASP A 172 20.36 -11.97 16.56
CA ASP A 172 19.79 -12.46 17.81
C ASP A 172 19.79 -13.99 17.89
N GLU A 173 19.65 -14.70 16.77
CA GLU A 173 19.75 -16.18 16.72
C GLU A 173 21.18 -16.68 16.99
N GLU A 174 22.21 -15.90 16.66
CA GLU A 174 23.62 -16.24 16.96
C GLU A 174 24.03 -16.00 18.42
N VAL A 175 23.17 -15.37 19.23
CA VAL A 175 23.43 -15.04 20.65
C VAL A 175 22.83 -16.08 21.61
N PHE A 176 22.19 -17.14 21.11
CA PHE A 176 21.64 -18.26 21.89
C PHE A 176 22.40 -19.57 21.72
#